data_AF-A0A8K0X0M4-F1
#
_entry.id   AF-A0A8K0X0M4-F1
#
_cell.length_a   1.000
_cell.length_b   1.000
_cell.length_c   1.000
_cell.angle_alpha   90.00
_cell.angle_beta   90.00
_cell.angle_gamma   90.00
#
_symmetry.space_group_name_H-M   'P 1'
#
loop_
_entity.id
_entity.type
_entity.pdbx_description
1 polymer ?
#
loop_
_entity_poly.entity_id
_entity_poly.type
_entity_poly.pdbx_seq_one_letter_code
_entity_poly.pdbx_strand_id
1 'polypeptide(L)'
;MQFFALITALFASAALAYPGGGNHTTPTPDPGTPPPPPVYPPGAICTPGTYQCRSNPGGTWGWDVCNTDSRWVDGGNCAPSDTCIFNALNGSPYCVPTSTPSPGPGSCTAGKTRCTHVSGRWTTERCDSYGTWRQERQCSAGETCTYAMYSGDAFCVPNVDARVCRPGTYQCAFSSARGGWGWEVCTVEGTWVWGGNCAATQTCSFNQLNGSPYCL
;
A
#
# COMPACT_ATOMS: atom_id res chain seq x y z
N MET A 1 26.06 -14.79 56.70
CA MET A 1 27.28 -14.78 55.87
C MET A 1 26.84 -14.48 54.45
N GLN A 2 27.35 -13.38 53.87
CA GLN A 2 27.79 -13.23 52.46
C GLN A 2 26.77 -13.41 51.32
N PHE A 3 26.74 -12.65 50.21
CA PHE A 3 27.44 -11.47 49.73
C PHE A 3 26.56 -10.84 48.61
N PHE A 4 26.43 -9.52 48.57
CA PHE A 4 25.90 -8.77 47.42
C PHE A 4 26.99 -8.71 46.33
N ALA A 5 26.62 -8.89 45.06
CA ALA A 5 27.47 -8.56 43.91
C ALA A 5 26.68 -7.68 42.92
N LEU A 6 26.92 -6.37 43.02
CA LEU A 6 26.56 -5.38 42.00
C LEU A 6 27.62 -5.44 40.89
N ILE A 7 27.20 -5.61 39.64
CA ILE A 7 28.06 -5.42 38.47
C ILE A 7 27.69 -4.08 37.84
N THR A 8 28.55 -3.09 38.01
CA THR A 8 28.47 -1.78 37.37
C THR A 8 29.31 -1.82 36.09
N ALA A 9 28.67 -1.82 34.92
CA ALA A 9 29.36 -1.72 33.65
C ALA A 9 29.58 -0.23 33.28
N LEU A 10 30.84 0.20 33.34
CA LEU A 10 31.31 1.50 32.83
C LEU A 10 31.52 1.38 31.31
N PHE A 11 30.69 2.07 30.53
CA PHE A 11 30.96 2.32 29.11
C PHE A 11 31.67 3.68 28.98
N ALA A 12 32.96 3.64 28.67
CA ALA A 12 33.74 4.81 28.29
C ALA A 12 33.65 5.00 26.77
N SER A 13 32.92 6.02 26.34
CA SER A 13 32.87 6.43 24.93
C SER A 13 34.03 7.37 24.63
N ALA A 14 34.96 6.92 23.79
CA ALA A 14 36.03 7.77 23.25
C ALA A 14 35.43 8.71 22.17
N ALA A 15 35.45 10.01 22.44
CA ALA A 15 35.13 11.03 21.44
C ALA A 15 36.37 11.30 20.57
N LEU A 16 36.28 10.94 19.29
CA LEU A 16 37.25 11.37 18.28
C LEU A 16 36.96 12.82 17.90
N ALA A 17 37.88 13.72 18.24
CA ALA A 17 37.86 15.12 17.80
C ALA A 17 38.28 15.20 16.33
N TYR A 18 37.36 15.66 15.47
CA TYR A 18 37.63 16.00 14.08
C TYR A 18 38.04 17.49 14.00
N PRO A 19 39.23 17.84 13.48
CA PRO A 19 39.61 19.24 13.31
C PRO A 19 38.83 19.87 12.16
N GLY A 20 38.39 21.11 12.38
CA GLY A 20 37.40 21.83 11.60
C GLY A 20 37.80 22.26 10.19
N GLY A 21 36.78 22.60 9.42
CA GLY A 21 36.89 23.28 8.14
C GLY A 21 35.52 23.77 7.66
N GLY A 22 35.37 25.09 7.52
CA GLY A 22 34.31 25.74 6.75
C GLY A 22 33.05 26.09 7.55
N ASN A 23 33.01 27.33 8.04
CA ASN A 23 31.81 27.97 8.57
C ASN A 23 30.83 28.27 7.40
N HIS A 24 30.16 27.22 6.89
CA HIS A 24 28.98 27.40 6.06
C HIS A 24 27.79 27.26 6.99
N THR A 25 27.27 28.39 7.47
CA THR A 25 25.99 28.46 8.16
C THR A 25 24.89 28.16 7.14
N THR A 26 24.72 26.88 6.81
CA THR A 26 23.50 26.39 6.19
C THR A 26 22.42 26.56 7.26
N PRO A 27 21.35 27.34 7.01
CA PRO A 27 20.26 27.46 7.96
C PRO A 27 19.75 26.07 8.29
N THR A 28 19.81 25.68 9.57
CA THR A 28 19.19 24.46 10.04
C THR A 28 17.71 24.55 9.67
N PRO A 29 17.17 23.65 8.82
CA PRO A 29 15.76 23.68 8.48
C PRO A 29 14.96 23.53 9.77
N ASP A 30 14.00 24.44 9.96
CA ASP A 30 13.07 24.39 11.09
C ASP A 30 12.39 23.00 11.11
N PRO A 31 12.51 22.21 12.20
CA PRO A 31 11.93 20.88 12.31
C PRO A 31 10.41 20.81 12.13
N GLY A 32 9.72 21.95 12.04
CA GLY A 32 8.27 22.03 11.89
C GLY A 32 7.74 22.41 10.50
N THR A 33 8.59 22.79 9.53
CA THR A 33 8.09 23.27 8.24
C THR A 33 8.14 22.15 7.19
N PRO A 34 7.00 21.69 6.65
CA PRO A 34 7.02 20.73 5.54
C PRO A 34 7.81 21.33 4.37
N PRO A 35 8.63 20.53 3.67
CA PRO A 35 9.39 21.03 2.53
C PRO A 35 8.42 21.67 1.54
N PRO A 36 8.80 22.82 0.93
CA PRO A 36 7.96 23.44 -0.09
C PRO A 36 7.66 22.42 -1.20
N PRO A 37 6.45 22.43 -1.77
CA PRO A 37 6.15 21.56 -2.90
C PRO A 37 7.20 21.81 -3.99
N PRO A 38 7.73 20.74 -4.62
CA PRO A 38 8.70 20.89 -5.69
C PRO A 38 8.14 21.79 -6.80
N VAL A 39 8.89 22.83 -7.15
CA VAL A 39 8.54 23.75 -8.24
C VAL A 39 9.01 23.12 -9.53
N TYR A 40 8.07 22.67 -10.37
CA TYR A 40 8.40 22.08 -11.67
C TYR A 40 8.63 23.15 -12.75
N PRO A 41 9.54 22.94 -13.72
CA PRO A 41 9.72 23.86 -14.83
C PRO A 41 8.42 24.04 -15.62
N PRO A 42 8.13 25.26 -16.13
CA PRO A 42 7.03 25.46 -17.08
C PRO A 42 7.20 24.52 -18.29
N GLY A 43 6.22 23.65 -18.55
CA GLY A 43 6.28 22.63 -19.59
C GLY A 43 6.68 21.23 -19.13
N ALA A 44 6.82 21.00 -17.81
CA ALA A 44 6.93 19.66 -17.24
C ALA A 44 5.75 18.78 -17.68
N ILE A 45 6.05 17.63 -18.29
CA ILE A 45 5.04 16.69 -18.80
C ILE A 45 4.70 15.66 -17.71
N CYS A 46 5.56 15.53 -16.69
CA CYS A 46 5.40 14.61 -15.58
C CYS A 46 6.17 15.05 -14.32
N THR A 47 5.84 14.43 -13.19
CA THR A 47 6.49 14.61 -11.89
C THR A 47 7.65 13.63 -11.74
N PRO A 48 8.91 14.06 -11.51
CA PRO A 48 10.05 13.17 -11.32
C PRO A 48 9.80 12.08 -10.28
N GLY A 49 10.22 10.85 -10.59
CA GLY A 49 10.01 9.69 -9.74
C GLY A 49 8.61 9.07 -9.82
N THR A 50 7.74 9.56 -10.71
CA THR A 50 6.49 8.88 -11.06
C THR A 50 6.70 7.90 -12.22
N TYR A 51 5.75 6.99 -12.36
CA TYR A 51 5.78 5.92 -13.35
C TYR A 51 4.44 5.87 -14.07
N GLN A 52 4.43 5.33 -15.28
CA GLN A 52 3.19 5.01 -15.99
C GLN A 52 3.37 3.75 -16.83
N CYS A 53 2.29 3.01 -17.05
CA CYS A 53 2.30 1.93 -18.03
C CYS A 53 2.24 2.50 -19.45
N ARG A 54 2.98 1.87 -20.37
CA ARG A 54 3.05 2.23 -21.78
C ARG A 54 2.75 1.00 -22.64
N SER A 55 2.00 1.21 -23.72
CA SER A 55 1.90 0.23 -24.81
C SER A 55 3.03 0.45 -25.80
N ASN A 56 3.80 -0.59 -26.09
CA ASN A 56 4.93 -0.54 -27.00
C ASN A 56 4.50 -0.82 -28.46
N PRO A 57 5.27 -0.31 -29.44
CA PRO A 57 5.15 -0.78 -30.82
C PRO A 57 5.29 -2.32 -30.88
N GLY A 58 4.37 -2.99 -31.56
CA GLY A 58 4.32 -4.46 -31.61
C GLY A 58 3.40 -5.13 -30.58
N GLY A 59 2.64 -4.34 -29.80
CA GLY A 59 1.58 -4.86 -28.94
C GLY A 59 2.05 -5.46 -27.61
N THR A 60 3.31 -5.26 -27.25
CA THR A 60 3.83 -5.59 -25.91
C THR A 60 3.63 -4.42 -24.95
N TRP A 61 3.72 -4.68 -23.66
CA TRP A 61 3.62 -3.65 -22.63
C TRP A 61 4.99 -3.30 -22.04
N GLY A 62 5.11 -2.11 -21.47
CA GLY A 62 6.26 -1.64 -20.72
C GLY A 62 5.84 -0.52 -19.76
N TRP A 63 6.82 0.20 -19.21
CA TRP A 63 6.55 1.37 -18.39
C TRP A 63 7.53 2.49 -18.67
N ASP A 64 7.10 3.72 -18.44
CA ASP A 64 7.97 4.89 -18.44
C ASP A 64 8.24 5.35 -17.01
N VAL A 65 9.41 5.93 -16.80
CA VAL A 65 9.78 6.66 -15.57
C VAL A 65 9.85 8.14 -15.91
N CYS A 66 9.31 8.99 -15.05
CA CYS A 66 9.52 10.42 -15.17
C CYS A 66 10.88 10.78 -14.58
N ASN A 67 11.81 11.23 -15.43
CA ASN A 67 13.15 11.60 -15.01
C ASN A 67 13.18 12.98 -14.32
N THR A 68 14.35 13.41 -13.86
CA THR A 68 14.56 14.69 -13.17
C THR A 68 14.35 15.91 -14.06
N ASP A 69 14.36 15.75 -15.38
CA ASP A 69 14.06 16.80 -16.36
C ASP A 69 12.56 16.90 -16.68
N SER A 70 11.70 16.20 -15.91
CA SER A 70 10.26 16.12 -16.11
C SER A 70 9.86 15.58 -17.50
N ARG A 71 10.58 14.56 -17.97
CA ARG A 71 10.31 13.84 -19.22
C ARG A 71 10.11 12.34 -18.96
N TRP A 72 9.16 11.75 -19.67
CA TRP A 72 8.99 10.31 -19.72
C TRP A 72 10.14 9.67 -20.48
N VAL A 73 10.82 8.73 -19.84
CA VAL A 73 11.86 7.90 -20.46
C VAL A 73 11.51 6.43 -20.26
N ASP A 74 11.96 5.58 -21.18
CA ASP A 74 11.71 4.14 -21.11
C ASP A 74 12.28 3.56 -19.81
N GLY A 75 11.39 3.02 -18.97
CA GLY A 75 11.73 2.39 -17.70
C GLY A 75 11.98 0.89 -17.81
N GLY A 76 11.52 0.26 -18.90
CA GLY A 76 11.59 -1.17 -19.11
C GLY A 76 10.38 -1.74 -19.86
N ASN A 77 10.51 -3.00 -20.27
CA ASN A 77 9.50 -3.73 -21.02
C ASN A 77 9.03 -4.96 -20.24
N CYS A 78 7.75 -5.27 -20.37
CA CYS A 78 7.19 -6.54 -19.91
C CYS A 78 7.52 -7.67 -20.88
N ALA A 79 7.43 -8.91 -20.41
CA ALA A 79 7.54 -10.06 -21.30
C ALA A 79 6.43 -10.03 -22.39
N PRO A 80 6.62 -10.67 -23.56
CA PRO A 80 5.66 -10.59 -24.65
C PRO A 80 4.22 -11.03 -24.30
N SER A 81 4.06 -11.89 -23.30
CA SER A 81 2.77 -12.36 -22.80
C SER A 81 2.22 -11.56 -21.63
N ASP A 82 2.92 -10.52 -21.17
CA ASP A 82 2.59 -9.80 -19.95
C ASP A 82 1.94 -8.46 -20.26
N THR A 83 1.06 -8.03 -19.37
CA THR A 83 0.42 -6.71 -19.39
C THR A 83 1.01 -5.87 -18.26
N CYS A 84 1.26 -4.59 -18.55
CA CYS A 84 1.61 -3.63 -17.51
C CYS A 84 0.33 -3.17 -16.78
N ILE A 85 0.30 -3.35 -15.47
CA ILE A 85 -0.74 -2.82 -14.58
C ILE A 85 -0.09 -1.83 -13.64
N PHE A 86 -0.65 -0.62 -13.57
CA PHE A 86 -0.21 0.38 -12.62
C PHE A 86 -0.88 0.14 -11.27
N ASN A 87 -0.08 -0.11 -10.23
CA ASN A 87 -0.59 -0.21 -8.88
C ASN A 87 -0.58 1.18 -8.23
N ALA A 88 -1.74 1.85 -8.24
CA ALA A 88 -1.89 3.17 -7.65
C ALA A 88 -1.52 3.21 -6.16
N LEU A 89 -1.55 2.08 -5.46
CA LEU A 89 -1.27 2.00 -4.04
C LEU A 89 0.20 2.27 -3.68
N ASN A 90 1.12 1.88 -4.54
CA ASN A 90 2.55 2.10 -4.36
C ASN A 90 3.17 2.93 -5.50
N GLY A 91 2.33 3.48 -6.37
CA GLY A 91 2.74 4.30 -7.49
C GLY A 91 3.65 3.59 -8.49
N SER A 92 3.65 2.26 -8.54
CA SER A 92 4.59 1.47 -9.33
C SER A 92 3.89 0.59 -10.37
N PRO A 93 4.49 0.43 -11.57
CA PRO A 93 4.00 -0.49 -12.59
C PRO A 93 4.43 -1.92 -12.29
N TYR A 94 3.60 -2.88 -12.68
CA TYR A 94 3.85 -4.30 -12.56
C TYR A 94 3.59 -4.99 -13.90
N CYS A 95 4.56 -5.80 -14.33
CA CYS A 95 4.32 -6.76 -15.39
C CYS A 95 3.65 -7.98 -14.79
N VAL A 96 2.39 -8.20 -15.16
CA VAL A 96 1.66 -9.40 -14.78
C VAL A 96 1.45 -10.23 -16.03
N PRO A 97 1.57 -11.56 -15.96
CA PRO A 97 1.15 -12.42 -17.04
C PRO A 97 -0.26 -12.04 -17.46
N THR A 98 -0.45 -11.71 -18.73
CA THR A 98 -1.78 -11.52 -19.29
C THR A 98 -2.43 -12.87 -19.11
N SER A 99 -3.32 -13.00 -18.12
CA SER A 99 -4.06 -14.23 -17.92
C SER A 99 -4.64 -14.57 -19.29
N THR A 100 -4.28 -15.75 -19.81
CA THR A 100 -4.86 -16.34 -21.02
C THR A 100 -6.31 -15.89 -21.13
N PRO A 101 -6.73 -15.35 -22.30
CA PRO A 101 -7.98 -14.63 -22.45
C PRO A 101 -9.05 -15.25 -21.58
N SER A 102 -9.49 -14.48 -20.56
CA SER A 102 -10.45 -14.93 -19.55
C SER A 102 -11.51 -15.74 -20.29
N PRO A 103 -11.57 -17.06 -20.10
CA PRO A 103 -12.36 -17.89 -20.98
C PRO A 103 -13.81 -17.50 -20.68
N GLY A 104 -14.46 -16.80 -21.62
CA GLY A 104 -15.83 -16.29 -21.53
C GLY A 104 -16.28 -15.62 -20.21
N PRO A 105 -17.50 -15.10 -20.17
CA PRO A 105 -18.22 -14.96 -18.90
C PRO A 105 -18.52 -16.38 -18.37
N GLY A 106 -17.74 -16.85 -17.40
CA GLY A 106 -18.06 -18.06 -16.64
C GLY A 106 -16.97 -19.14 -16.58
N SER A 107 -15.92 -19.06 -17.40
CA SER A 107 -14.79 -20.01 -17.28
C SER A 107 -13.57 -19.38 -16.61
N CYS A 108 -12.65 -20.24 -16.17
CA CYS A 108 -11.50 -19.88 -15.37
C CYS A 108 -10.28 -20.77 -15.59
N THR A 109 -9.14 -20.38 -15.01
CA THR A 109 -7.92 -21.21 -14.98
C THR A 109 -7.93 -22.13 -13.76
N ALA A 110 -7.75 -23.43 -13.99
CA ALA A 110 -7.73 -24.45 -12.94
C ALA A 110 -6.84 -24.05 -11.75
N GLY A 111 -7.35 -24.24 -10.54
CA GLY A 111 -6.67 -23.90 -9.30
C GLY A 111 -6.78 -22.45 -8.85
N LYS A 112 -7.22 -21.51 -9.71
CA LYS A 112 -7.53 -20.15 -9.26
C LYS A 112 -8.72 -20.16 -8.30
N THR A 113 -8.70 -19.23 -7.35
CA THR A 113 -9.81 -19.01 -6.42
C THR A 113 -10.38 -17.60 -6.58
N ARG A 114 -11.65 -17.41 -6.20
CA ARG A 114 -12.29 -16.09 -6.14
C ARG A 114 -13.30 -15.99 -5.00
N CYS A 115 -13.58 -14.76 -4.60
CA CYS A 115 -14.69 -14.40 -3.74
C CYS A 115 -15.92 -14.03 -4.58
N THR A 116 -17.07 -14.63 -4.27
CA THR A 116 -18.36 -14.28 -4.85
C THR A 116 -19.37 -13.99 -3.74
N HIS A 117 -20.39 -13.19 -4.02
CA HIS A 117 -21.44 -12.87 -3.06
C HIS A 117 -22.78 -13.36 -3.61
N VAL A 118 -23.23 -14.51 -3.12
CA VAL A 118 -24.41 -15.21 -3.61
C VAL A 118 -25.47 -15.23 -2.51
N SER A 119 -26.67 -14.73 -2.83
CA SER A 119 -27.82 -14.76 -1.91
C SER A 119 -27.55 -14.13 -0.53
N GLY A 120 -26.81 -13.01 -0.50
CA GLY A 120 -26.53 -12.28 0.74
C GLY A 120 -25.40 -12.86 1.59
N ARG A 121 -24.63 -13.81 1.08
CA ARG A 121 -23.48 -14.40 1.78
C ARG A 121 -22.27 -14.49 0.87
N TRP A 122 -21.08 -14.35 1.47
CA TRP A 122 -19.82 -14.56 0.78
C TRP A 122 -19.55 -16.04 0.56
N THR A 123 -18.99 -16.37 -0.59
CA THR A 123 -18.55 -17.71 -0.99
C THR A 123 -17.14 -17.62 -1.57
N THR A 124 -16.33 -18.63 -1.28
CA THR A 124 -15.08 -18.90 -1.97
C THR A 124 -15.38 -19.91 -3.07
N GLU A 125 -14.90 -19.64 -4.27
CA GLU A 125 -14.99 -20.54 -5.41
C GLU A 125 -13.60 -20.88 -5.90
N ARG A 126 -13.40 -22.13 -6.33
CA ARG A 126 -12.17 -22.60 -6.97
C ARG A 126 -12.49 -23.08 -8.37
N CYS A 127 -11.61 -22.76 -9.30
CA CYS A 127 -11.71 -23.22 -10.66
C CYS A 127 -11.26 -24.69 -10.74
N ASP A 128 -12.11 -25.55 -11.26
CA ASP A 128 -11.76 -26.95 -11.52
C ASP A 128 -10.90 -27.11 -12.80
N SER A 129 -10.44 -28.33 -13.05
CA SER A 129 -9.65 -28.67 -14.25
C SER A 129 -10.41 -28.51 -15.56
N TYR A 130 -11.74 -28.39 -15.51
CA TYR A 130 -12.61 -28.17 -16.67
C TYR A 130 -12.85 -26.67 -16.93
N GLY A 131 -12.18 -25.79 -16.18
CA GLY A 131 -12.33 -24.36 -16.30
C GLY A 131 -13.67 -23.86 -15.77
N THR A 132 -14.32 -24.59 -14.87
CA THR A 132 -15.60 -24.20 -14.27
C THR A 132 -15.40 -23.80 -12.81
N TRP A 133 -16.02 -22.70 -12.39
CA TRP A 133 -16.03 -22.29 -10.99
C TRP A 133 -16.91 -23.23 -10.17
N ARG A 134 -16.34 -23.80 -9.10
CA ARG A 134 -17.04 -24.61 -8.11
C ARG A 134 -16.96 -23.91 -6.76
N GLN A 135 -18.10 -23.79 -6.09
CA GLN A 135 -18.13 -23.30 -4.71
C GLN A 135 -17.33 -24.27 -3.82
N GLU A 136 -16.29 -23.77 -3.17
CA GLU A 136 -15.45 -24.52 -2.26
C GLU A 136 -15.97 -24.40 -0.83
N ARG A 137 -16.26 -23.17 -0.39
CA ARG A 137 -16.80 -22.88 0.94
C ARG A 137 -17.72 -21.67 0.93
N GLN A 138 -18.84 -21.77 1.65
CA GLN A 138 -19.68 -20.64 2.01
C GLN A 138 -19.21 -20.05 3.33
N CYS A 139 -19.02 -18.73 3.39
CA CYS A 139 -18.66 -18.05 4.60
C CYS A 139 -19.86 -18.00 5.58
N SER A 140 -19.56 -18.11 6.87
CA SER A 140 -20.55 -18.09 7.94
C SER A 140 -21.25 -16.73 8.05
N ALA A 141 -22.35 -16.67 8.79
CA ALA A 141 -22.97 -15.38 9.12
C ALA A 141 -21.97 -14.54 9.94
N GLY A 142 -21.61 -13.37 9.43
CA GLY A 142 -20.53 -12.57 10.02
C GLY A 142 -19.13 -13.03 9.62
N GLU A 143 -18.95 -13.69 8.47
CA GLU A 143 -17.66 -13.83 7.78
C GLU A 143 -17.69 -13.05 6.45
N THR A 144 -16.54 -12.58 6.01
CA THR A 144 -16.30 -11.96 4.70
C THR A 144 -15.25 -12.76 3.94
N CYS A 145 -15.34 -12.79 2.62
CA CYS A 145 -14.31 -13.42 1.79
C CYS A 145 -13.23 -12.40 1.44
N THR A 146 -11.97 -12.76 1.66
CA THR A 146 -10.80 -11.96 1.32
C THR A 146 -9.73 -12.81 0.63
N TYR A 147 -8.65 -12.19 0.18
CA TYR A 147 -7.55 -12.84 -0.52
C TYR A 147 -6.27 -12.83 0.31
N ALA A 148 -5.53 -13.95 0.28
CA ALA A 148 -4.25 -14.06 0.94
C ALA A 148 -3.21 -13.26 0.17
N MET A 149 -2.48 -12.37 0.85
CA MET A 149 -1.55 -11.43 0.20
C MET A 149 -0.46 -12.13 -0.63
N TYR A 150 -0.01 -13.31 -0.19
CA TYR A 150 1.10 -14.02 -0.82
C TYR A 150 0.67 -15.06 -1.86
N SER A 151 -0.42 -15.81 -1.61
CA SER A 151 -0.87 -16.84 -2.54
C SER A 151 -1.96 -16.36 -3.49
N GLY A 152 -2.67 -15.27 -3.15
CA GLY A 152 -3.86 -14.83 -3.86
C GLY A 152 -5.06 -15.76 -3.65
N ASP A 153 -4.99 -16.70 -2.70
CA ASP A 153 -6.09 -17.62 -2.43
C ASP A 153 -7.24 -16.92 -1.72
N ALA A 154 -8.47 -17.22 -2.13
CA ALA A 154 -9.68 -16.72 -1.49
C ALA A 154 -9.97 -17.53 -0.21
N PHE A 155 -10.27 -16.85 0.89
CA PHE A 155 -10.63 -17.49 2.15
C PHE A 155 -11.64 -16.65 2.94
N CYS A 156 -12.43 -17.32 3.78
CA CYS A 156 -13.36 -16.65 4.69
C CYS A 156 -12.61 -16.23 5.96
N VAL A 157 -12.76 -14.97 6.33
CA VAL A 157 -12.34 -14.44 7.64
C VAL A 157 -13.58 -14.00 8.39
N PRO A 158 -13.59 -14.09 9.74
CA PRO A 158 -14.56 -13.38 10.54
C PRO A 158 -14.66 -11.95 10.00
N ASN A 159 -15.89 -11.53 9.72
CA ASN A 159 -16.29 -10.14 9.70
C ASN A 159 -16.15 -9.72 11.15
N VAL A 160 -14.89 -9.54 11.58
CA VAL A 160 -14.60 -8.72 12.73
C VAL A 160 -15.37 -7.46 12.43
N ASP A 161 -16.42 -7.21 13.23
CA ASP A 161 -17.22 -6.01 13.15
C ASP A 161 -16.27 -4.88 12.74
N ALA A 162 -16.65 -3.97 11.84
CA ALA A 162 -15.79 -2.85 11.48
C ALA A 162 -15.33 -2.01 12.70
N ARG A 163 -15.77 -2.35 13.92
CA ARG A 163 -15.35 -1.88 15.24
C ARG A 163 -14.16 -2.63 15.87
N VAL A 164 -13.89 -3.88 15.50
CA VAL A 164 -12.77 -4.69 16.01
C VAL A 164 -11.63 -4.70 15.01
N CYS A 165 -10.55 -4.00 15.35
CA CYS A 165 -9.40 -3.79 14.50
C CYS A 165 -8.14 -4.46 15.05
N ARG A 166 -7.07 -4.53 14.24
CA ARG A 166 -5.77 -5.03 14.69
C ARG A 166 -5.01 -3.90 15.41
N PRO A 167 -4.57 -4.07 16.67
CA PRO A 167 -3.83 -3.04 17.38
C PRO A 167 -2.68 -2.45 16.56
N GLY A 168 -2.61 -1.12 16.52
CA GLY A 168 -1.57 -0.39 15.78
C GLY A 168 -1.81 -0.27 14.26
N THR A 169 -2.95 -0.74 13.74
CA THR A 169 -3.36 -0.41 12.37
C THR A 169 -4.12 0.91 12.32
N TYR A 170 -4.20 1.47 11.12
CA TYR A 170 -4.86 2.74 10.84
C TYR A 170 -5.89 2.55 9.73
N GLN A 171 -6.87 3.44 9.65
CA GLN A 171 -7.78 3.53 8.50
C GLN A 171 -8.21 4.98 8.26
N CYS A 172 -8.51 5.32 7.01
CA CYS A 172 -9.16 6.58 6.71
C CYS A 172 -10.64 6.54 7.08
N ALA A 173 -11.15 7.64 7.60
CA ALA A 173 -12.55 7.76 8.02
C ALA A 173 -13.07 9.19 7.75
N PHE A 174 -14.38 9.32 7.57
CA PHE A 174 -15.06 10.60 7.44
C PHE A 174 -15.95 10.82 8.67
N SER A 175 -15.86 12.01 9.28
CA SER A 175 -16.67 12.37 10.44
C SER A 175 -17.35 13.71 10.22
N SER A 176 -18.68 13.69 10.11
CA SER A 176 -19.48 14.92 10.09
C SER A 176 -19.37 15.71 11.40
N ALA A 177 -19.25 15.02 12.54
CA ALA A 177 -19.05 15.63 13.84
C ALA A 177 -17.70 16.38 13.97
N ARG A 178 -16.68 15.96 13.20
CA ARG A 178 -15.35 16.60 13.17
C ARG A 178 -15.11 17.45 11.92
N GLY A 179 -16.14 17.63 11.09
CA GLY A 179 -16.12 18.53 9.96
C GLY A 179 -15.29 18.07 8.75
N GLY A 180 -15.00 16.77 8.60
CA GLY A 180 -14.28 16.31 7.41
C GLY A 180 -13.66 14.92 7.49
N TRP A 181 -12.73 14.69 6.56
CA TRP A 181 -11.90 13.49 6.50
C TRP A 181 -10.82 13.49 7.59
N GLY A 182 -10.42 12.29 7.99
CA GLY A 182 -9.31 12.06 8.91
C GLY A 182 -8.98 10.58 8.97
N TRP A 183 -8.37 10.14 10.06
CA TRP A 183 -8.03 8.74 10.25
C TRP A 183 -8.37 8.25 11.65
N GLU A 184 -8.55 6.95 11.74
CA GLU A 184 -8.70 6.21 12.99
C GLU A 184 -7.49 5.32 13.22
N VAL A 185 -7.16 5.13 14.49
CA VAL A 185 -6.11 4.23 14.99
C VAL A 185 -6.78 3.12 15.76
N CYS A 186 -6.31 1.90 15.56
CA CYS A 186 -6.79 0.78 16.33
C CYS A 186 -6.09 0.69 17.68
N THR A 187 -6.86 0.74 18.77
CA THR A 187 -6.34 0.57 20.12
C THR A 187 -5.93 -0.89 20.40
N VAL A 188 -5.25 -1.10 21.52
CA VAL A 188 -4.83 -2.45 21.97
C VAL A 188 -6.00 -3.33 22.38
N GLU A 189 -7.14 -2.72 22.75
CA GLU A 189 -8.42 -3.39 22.97
C GLU A 189 -9.14 -3.72 21.66
N GLY A 190 -8.52 -3.41 20.52
CA GLY A 190 -9.08 -3.64 19.20
C GLY A 190 -10.20 -2.67 18.85
N THR A 191 -10.27 -1.48 19.43
CA THR A 191 -11.32 -0.50 19.12
C THR A 191 -10.78 0.62 18.23
N TRP A 192 -11.53 1.07 17.23
CA TRP A 192 -11.15 2.27 16.47
C TRP A 192 -11.36 3.53 17.30
N VAL A 193 -10.32 4.34 17.38
CA VAL A 193 -10.37 5.70 17.95
C VAL A 193 -9.85 6.69 16.94
N TRP A 194 -10.44 7.88 16.91
CA TRP A 194 -10.03 8.92 15.97
C TRP A 194 -8.61 9.41 16.27
N GLY A 195 -7.72 9.31 15.28
CA GLY A 195 -6.31 9.66 15.39
C GLY A 195 -5.96 11.07 14.92
N GLY A 196 -6.71 11.63 13.98
CA GLY A 196 -6.45 12.98 13.47
C GLY A 196 -7.34 13.39 12.30
N ASN A 197 -7.30 14.67 11.94
CA ASN A 197 -8.12 15.26 10.89
C ASN A 197 -7.26 15.73 9.72
N CYS A 198 -7.82 15.67 8.52
CA CYS A 198 -7.33 16.40 7.37
C CYS A 198 -7.89 17.84 7.37
N ALA A 199 -7.24 18.76 6.63
CA ALA A 199 -7.81 20.09 6.44
C ALA A 199 -9.16 20.01 5.71
N ALA A 200 -10.00 21.05 5.83
CA ALA A 200 -11.38 21.03 5.35
C ALA A 200 -11.52 20.75 3.84
N THR A 201 -10.49 21.08 3.05
CA THR A 201 -10.45 20.84 1.59
C THR A 201 -9.75 19.53 1.21
N GLN A 202 -9.24 18.79 2.19
CA GLN A 202 -8.44 17.60 1.97
C GLN A 202 -9.26 16.32 2.17
N THR A 203 -8.77 15.25 1.57
CA THR A 203 -9.29 13.89 1.72
C THR A 203 -8.25 12.99 2.38
N CYS A 204 -8.69 12.00 3.16
CA CYS A 204 -7.78 11.00 3.70
C CYS A 204 -7.56 9.90 2.67
N SER A 205 -6.29 9.56 2.44
CA SER A 205 -5.86 8.41 1.65
C SER A 205 -4.96 7.51 2.50
N PHE A 206 -4.93 6.20 2.18
CA PHE A 206 -4.18 5.21 2.96
C PHE A 206 -2.98 4.66 2.17
N ASN A 207 -1.79 4.73 2.75
CA ASN A 207 -0.60 4.13 2.19
C ASN A 207 -0.41 2.73 2.78
N GLN A 208 -0.70 1.70 2.00
CA GLN A 208 -0.58 0.31 2.45
C GLN A 208 0.89 -0.14 2.58
N LEU A 209 1.88 0.55 1.96
CA LEU A 209 3.29 0.17 2.08
C LEU A 209 3.81 0.37 3.49
N ASN A 210 3.45 1.50 4.11
CA ASN A 210 3.84 1.83 5.48
C ASN A 210 2.67 1.73 6.47
N GLY A 211 1.51 1.26 6.01
CA GLY A 211 0.29 1.13 6.80
C GLY A 211 -0.21 2.43 7.41
N SER A 212 0.08 3.58 6.79
CA SER A 212 -0.19 4.90 7.36
C SER A 212 -1.16 5.74 6.51
N PRO A 213 -2.12 6.45 7.14
CA PRO A 213 -2.99 7.41 6.46
C PRO A 213 -2.26 8.72 6.19
N TYR A 214 -2.69 9.46 5.18
CA TYR A 214 -2.19 10.78 4.83
C TYR A 214 -3.30 11.64 4.21
N CYS A 215 -3.13 12.96 4.26
CA CYS A 215 -4.11 13.91 3.73
C CYS A 215 -3.64 14.47 2.40
N LEU A 216 -4.54 14.46 1.41
CA LEU A 216 -4.36 15.05 0.08
C LEU A 216 -5.29 16.24 -0.08
#